data_AF-A0A5N0E884-F1
#
_entry.id   AF-A0A5N0E884-F1
#
_cell.length_a   1.000
_cell.length_b   1.000
_cell.length_c   1.000
_cell.angle_alpha   90.00
_cell.angle_beta   90.00
_cell.angle_gamma   90.00
#
_symmetry.space_group_name_H-M   'P 1'
#
loop_
_entity.id
_entity.type
_entity.pdbx_description
1 polymer ?
#
loop_
_entity_poly.entity_id
_entity_poly.type
_entity_poly.pdbx_seq_one_letter_code
_entity_poly.pdbx_strand_id
1 'polypeptide(L)'
;MDRRDKGISRRNVLVAAGASVVLTALAEPAQALTITRKVSPGPDDPGQRAALAEQAIVQRHVRTLWGRPQMRLGTLYWPGTWLDQSFVKWCYWWQAHLLDCAVDAAHRARTPERIERVVALARGIRVRNLTGWTNRYYDDMSWLVLALERADRLLGVRFSEAVDDLGADLVGGWNPEIGAVPWRIDDEYYSTSAIGPAGIAMARLGNLSRARELADFLETRLRDNDTGLIFDGIHEPGGRVDRTALTYCQGVAIGLQTELAIRTGESAHRRRAAALVAAVGDRMTDRGVIAAASGDDSGLFMGILARYLAEAALALGDTTAANIVHASARAAWQHRAEVDGLPLFGMDWRRPVTVPAPPGTFPQLMYSSAASSGNLSRDLSVQLSGWMLLEADYQLVAAGR
;
A
#
# COMPACT_ATOMS: atom_id res chain seq x y z
N MET A 1 -2.08 -17.57 -29.88
CA MET A 1 -0.67 -17.80 -29.52
C MET A 1 0.12 -16.63 -30.07
N ASP A 2 0.21 -15.53 -29.32
CA ASP A 2 1.39 -14.68 -29.36
C ASP A 2 1.44 -13.87 -28.07
N ARG A 3 2.47 -14.17 -27.27
CA ARG A 3 2.88 -13.42 -26.08
C ARG A 3 3.88 -12.40 -26.59
N ARG A 4 3.70 -11.11 -26.31
CA ARG A 4 4.80 -10.14 -26.19
C ARG A 4 4.29 -8.84 -25.55
N ASP A 5 5.16 -8.31 -24.69
CA ASP A 5 5.14 -7.00 -24.05
C ASP A 5 4.14 -6.72 -22.92
N LYS A 6 4.33 -7.45 -21.81
CA LYS A 6 4.19 -6.83 -20.48
C LYS A 6 5.49 -6.10 -20.15
N GLY A 7 5.60 -4.87 -20.65
CA GLY A 7 6.67 -3.96 -20.31
C GLY A 7 6.56 -3.52 -18.85
N ILE A 8 7.57 -3.86 -18.06
CA ILE A 8 7.84 -3.32 -16.73
C ILE A 8 7.80 -1.79 -16.82
N SER A 9 6.94 -1.13 -16.04
CA SER A 9 7.01 0.32 -15.84
C SER A 9 8.34 0.65 -15.19
N ARG A 10 9.33 1.02 -16.00
CA ARG A 10 10.65 1.47 -15.55
C ARG A 10 10.48 2.87 -14.94
N ARG A 11 10.01 2.93 -13.70
CA ARG A 11 10.03 4.14 -12.87
C ARG A 11 11.50 4.55 -12.67
N ASN A 12 11.85 5.74 -13.16
CA ASN A 12 13.23 6.24 -13.21
C ASN A 12 13.88 6.24 -11.82
N VAL A 13 15.01 5.55 -11.72
CA VAL A 13 15.96 5.67 -10.61
C VAL A 13 16.63 7.03 -10.73
N LEU A 14 16.32 7.95 -9.81
CA LEU A 14 17.12 9.17 -9.62
C LEU A 14 18.49 8.77 -9.07
N VAL A 15 19.47 8.65 -9.98
CA VAL A 15 20.89 8.47 -9.64
C VAL A 15 21.43 9.85 -9.24
N ALA A 16 21.67 10.06 -7.94
CA ALA A 16 22.47 11.19 -7.50
C ALA A 16 23.94 10.91 -7.85
N ALA A 17 24.56 11.80 -8.61
CA ALA A 17 25.95 11.68 -9.03
C ALA A 17 26.92 12.04 -7.90
N GLY A 18 27.81 11.10 -7.56
CA GLY A 18 29.24 11.35 -7.30
C GLY A 18 29.70 11.88 -5.94
N ALA A 19 30.22 10.99 -5.10
CA ALA A 19 31.56 11.12 -4.50
C ALA A 19 32.05 9.72 -4.07
N SER A 20 33.05 9.20 -4.78
CA SER A 20 33.70 7.93 -4.44
C SER A 20 34.57 8.10 -3.20
N VAL A 21 34.18 7.45 -2.10
CA VAL A 21 35.09 7.16 -0.99
C VAL A 21 35.29 5.65 -0.97
N VAL A 22 36.50 5.22 -1.36
CA VAL A 22 36.95 3.84 -1.16
C VAL A 22 37.23 3.68 0.33
N LEU A 23 36.36 2.97 1.04
CA LEU A 23 36.57 2.55 2.42
C LEU A 23 36.55 1.02 2.45
N THR A 24 37.74 0.43 2.41
CA THR A 24 37.98 -0.97 2.76
C THR A 24 37.72 -1.17 4.24
N ALA A 25 36.59 -1.78 4.60
CA ALA A 25 36.32 -2.28 5.93
C ALA A 25 35.69 -3.68 5.85
N LEU A 26 36.26 -4.60 6.63
CA LEU A 26 35.99 -6.03 6.65
C LEU A 26 34.52 -6.33 6.99
N ALA A 27 33.87 -7.13 6.14
CA ALA A 27 32.51 -7.59 6.37
C ALA A 27 32.45 -8.53 7.59
N GLU A 28 31.61 -8.20 8.57
CA GLU A 28 31.15 -9.21 9.54
C GLU A 28 30.30 -10.27 8.81
N PRO A 29 30.45 -11.56 9.16
CA PRO A 29 29.74 -12.63 8.48
C PRO A 29 28.23 -12.50 8.70
N ALA A 30 27.47 -12.50 7.60
CA ALA A 30 26.02 -12.47 7.60
C ALA A 30 25.47 -13.63 8.44
N GLN A 31 24.70 -13.31 9.49
CA GLN A 31 23.99 -14.28 10.31
C GLN A 31 23.13 -15.20 9.44
N ALA A 32 23.28 -16.51 9.62
CA ALA A 32 22.44 -17.51 8.98
C ALA A 32 20.99 -17.34 9.47
N LEU A 33 20.10 -16.90 8.59
CA LEU A 33 18.67 -16.77 8.88
C LEU A 33 18.08 -18.17 9.10
N THR A 34 17.43 -18.39 10.24
CA THR A 34 16.79 -19.68 10.53
C THR A 34 15.35 -19.63 10.07
N ILE A 35 15.05 -20.39 9.02
CA ILE A 35 13.72 -20.45 8.43
C ILE A 35 13.04 -21.71 8.92
N THR A 36 11.99 -21.55 9.73
CA THR A 36 11.28 -22.68 10.32
C THR A 36 10.18 -23.12 9.38
N ARG A 37 10.23 -24.39 8.96
CA ARG A 37 9.22 -24.98 8.04
C ARG A 37 7.87 -25.24 8.70
N LYS A 38 7.84 -25.40 10.02
CA LYS A 38 6.62 -25.64 10.78
C LYS A 38 6.12 -24.30 11.32
N VAL A 39 5.14 -23.73 10.63
CA VAL A 39 4.46 -22.50 11.06
C VAL A 39 3.77 -22.80 12.39
N SER A 40 4.14 -22.09 13.45
CA SER A 40 3.41 -22.17 14.71
C SER A 40 1.96 -21.68 14.49
N PRO A 41 0.96 -22.18 15.23
CA PRO A 41 -0.41 -21.64 15.16
C PRO A 41 -0.41 -20.11 15.33
N GLY A 42 0.55 -19.60 16.10
CA GLY A 42 0.64 -18.19 16.47
C GLY A 42 -0.47 -17.83 17.46
N PRO A 43 -0.59 -16.55 17.82
CA PRO A 43 -1.66 -16.09 18.68
C PRO A 43 -3.02 -16.15 17.97
N ASP A 44 -4.07 -16.42 18.75
CA ASP A 44 -5.45 -16.31 18.29
C ASP A 44 -5.90 -14.85 18.19
N ASP A 45 -5.32 -13.97 19.02
CA ASP A 45 -5.61 -12.54 19.07
C ASP A 45 -5.15 -11.79 17.80
N PRO A 46 -6.06 -11.14 17.05
CA PRO A 46 -5.70 -10.33 15.87
C PRO A 46 -4.73 -9.19 16.20
N GLY A 47 -4.82 -8.58 17.38
CA GLY A 47 -3.94 -7.50 17.80
C GLY A 47 -2.47 -7.94 17.92
N GLN A 48 -2.24 -9.14 18.46
CA GLN A 48 -0.92 -9.77 18.51
C GLN A 48 -0.41 -10.17 17.12
N ARG A 49 -1.27 -10.65 16.22
CA ARG A 49 -0.89 -10.93 14.82
C ARG A 49 -0.41 -9.67 14.11
N ALA A 50 -1.14 -8.56 14.26
CA ALA A 50 -0.76 -7.26 13.73
C ALA A 50 0.55 -6.75 14.35
N ALA A 51 0.77 -6.93 15.66
CA ALA A 51 2.03 -6.59 16.33
C ALA A 51 3.23 -7.40 15.79
N LEU A 52 3.06 -8.70 15.53
CA LEU A 52 4.11 -9.55 14.97
C LEU A 52 4.43 -9.16 13.52
N ALA A 53 3.43 -8.77 12.73
CA ALA A 53 3.65 -8.22 11.40
C ALA A 53 4.44 -6.91 11.47
N GLU A 54 4.01 -5.94 12.30
CA GLU A 54 4.75 -4.70 12.55
C GLU A 54 6.22 -4.99 12.91
N GLN A 55 6.47 -5.88 13.87
CA GLN A 55 7.81 -6.23 14.30
C GLN A 55 8.65 -6.80 13.14
N ALA A 56 8.06 -7.70 12.35
CA ALA A 56 8.71 -8.27 11.17
C ALA A 56 9.13 -7.20 10.17
N ILE A 57 8.23 -6.30 9.78
CA ILE A 57 8.51 -5.25 8.79
C ILE A 57 9.55 -4.26 9.35
N VAL A 58 9.40 -3.82 10.60
CA VAL A 58 10.32 -2.86 11.23
C VAL A 58 11.73 -3.44 11.31
N GLN A 59 11.88 -4.68 11.78
CA GLN A 59 13.19 -5.32 11.91
C GLN A 59 13.84 -5.57 10.54
N ARG A 60 13.06 -5.98 9.54
CA ARG A 60 13.58 -6.43 8.25
C ARG A 60 13.82 -5.30 7.25
N HIS A 61 12.95 -4.29 7.21
CA HIS A 61 12.98 -3.26 6.18
C HIS A 61 13.33 -1.86 6.68
N VAL A 62 12.96 -1.48 7.90
CA VAL A 62 13.13 -0.09 8.35
C VAL A 62 14.58 0.18 8.74
N ARG A 63 15.22 1.17 8.10
CA ARG A 63 16.61 1.59 8.36
C ARG A 63 16.69 3.09 8.55
N THR A 64 17.77 3.54 9.17
CA THR A 64 18.07 4.98 9.29
C THR A 64 18.52 5.53 7.95
N LEU A 65 17.99 6.69 7.57
CA LEU A 65 18.41 7.39 6.37
C LEU A 65 19.72 8.13 6.68
N TRP A 66 20.80 7.73 6.00
CA TRP A 66 22.14 8.35 6.12
C TRP A 66 22.65 8.45 7.56
N GLY A 67 22.41 7.41 8.37
CA GLY A 67 22.90 7.32 9.74
C GLY A 67 22.16 8.19 10.77
N ARG A 68 21.09 8.88 10.38
CA ARG A 68 20.33 9.77 11.29
C ARG A 68 19.09 9.08 11.86
N PRO A 69 19.00 8.79 13.17
CA PRO A 69 17.88 8.06 13.75
C PRO A 69 16.51 8.74 13.58
N GLN A 70 16.50 10.08 13.45
CA GLN A 70 15.30 10.90 13.29
C GLN A 70 14.72 10.86 11.87
N MET A 71 15.37 10.14 10.95
CA MET A 71 14.94 9.95 9.57
C MET A 71 15.04 8.47 9.25
N ARG A 72 13.92 7.84 8.94
CA ARG A 72 13.86 6.41 8.64
C ARG A 72 13.14 6.18 7.33
N LEU A 73 13.50 5.11 6.65
CA LEU A 73 12.85 4.63 5.42
C LEU A 73 12.87 3.10 5.42
N GLY A 74 11.97 2.49 4.67
CA GLY A 74 11.93 1.05 4.40
C GLY A 74 12.74 0.69 3.15
N THR A 75 13.66 -0.27 3.27
CA THR A 75 14.32 -0.87 2.11
C THR A 75 13.32 -1.65 1.27
N LEU A 76 13.47 -1.61 -0.06
CA LEU A 76 12.53 -2.26 -0.99
C LEU A 76 12.52 -3.78 -0.85
N TYR A 77 13.65 -4.37 -0.47
CA TYR A 77 13.82 -5.81 -0.37
C TYR A 77 14.39 -6.21 0.98
N TRP A 78 14.03 -7.41 1.44
CA TRP A 78 14.70 -8.09 2.54
C TRP A 78 15.07 -9.54 2.15
N PRO A 79 16.28 -10.02 2.49
CA PRO A 79 17.42 -9.27 3.02
C PRO A 79 17.89 -8.18 2.05
N GLY A 80 18.18 -6.98 2.54
CA GLY A 80 18.63 -5.86 1.69
C GLY A 80 20.15 -5.84 1.54
N THR A 81 20.65 -5.52 0.35
CA THR A 81 22.08 -5.25 0.11
C THR A 81 22.50 -3.91 0.72
N TRP A 82 23.80 -3.63 0.79
CA TRP A 82 24.29 -2.32 1.23
C TRP A 82 23.82 -1.17 0.32
N LEU A 83 23.62 -1.44 -0.98
CA LEU A 83 23.05 -0.48 -1.94
C LEU A 83 21.57 -0.21 -1.68
N ASP A 84 20.81 -1.21 -1.20
CA ASP A 84 19.42 -1.01 -0.80
C ASP A 84 19.33 -0.17 0.47
N GLN A 85 20.26 -0.40 1.42
CA GLN A 85 20.33 0.32 2.69
C GLN A 85 20.85 1.76 2.56
N SER A 86 21.56 2.08 1.48
CA SER A 86 21.98 3.46 1.19
C SER A 86 20.85 4.32 0.60
N PHE A 87 19.70 3.71 0.27
CA PHE A 87 18.55 4.35 -0.35
C PHE A 87 18.86 5.04 -1.68
N VAL A 88 19.89 4.60 -2.42
CA VAL A 88 20.09 5.04 -3.81
C VAL A 88 18.86 4.71 -4.64
N LYS A 89 18.30 3.51 -4.44
CA LYS A 89 16.96 3.15 -4.91
C LYS A 89 15.96 3.25 -3.76
N TRP A 90 14.84 3.89 -4.03
CA TRP A 90 13.72 3.98 -3.11
C TRP A 90 12.42 4.16 -3.91
N CYS A 91 11.27 3.92 -3.29
CA CYS A 91 9.96 4.02 -3.94
C CYS A 91 9.04 4.86 -3.05
N TYR A 92 8.74 6.08 -3.48
CA TYR A 92 8.03 7.09 -2.69
C TYR A 92 6.71 6.56 -2.14
N TRP A 93 5.84 6.00 -2.99
CA TRP A 93 4.51 5.55 -2.55
C TRP A 93 4.55 4.30 -1.64
N TRP A 94 5.56 3.43 -1.78
CA TRP A 94 5.75 2.34 -0.80
C TRP A 94 6.10 2.89 0.58
N GLN A 95 6.85 4.01 0.63
CA GLN A 95 7.12 4.69 1.90
C GLN A 95 5.88 5.35 2.48
N ALA A 96 5.00 5.91 1.64
CA ALA A 96 3.71 6.43 2.08
C ALA A 96 2.85 5.34 2.74
N HIS A 97 2.78 4.14 2.14
CA HIS A 97 2.06 3.02 2.76
C HIS A 97 2.77 2.44 4.00
N LEU A 98 4.10 2.46 4.06
CA LEU A 98 4.84 2.12 5.27
C LEU A 98 4.53 3.09 6.42
N LEU A 99 4.47 4.38 6.12
CA LEU A 99 4.03 5.41 7.06
C LEU A 99 2.58 5.15 7.51
N ASP A 100 1.68 4.84 6.57
CA ASP A 100 0.27 4.54 6.85
C ASP A 100 0.09 3.30 7.74
N CYS A 101 0.87 2.23 7.53
CA CYS A 101 0.90 1.07 8.43
C CYS A 101 1.47 1.41 9.81
N ALA A 102 2.48 2.29 9.87
CA ALA A 102 3.01 2.76 11.16
C ALA A 102 1.97 3.60 11.92
N VAL A 103 1.12 4.35 11.21
CA VAL A 103 -0.03 5.06 11.81
C VAL A 103 -1.06 4.06 12.35
N ASP A 104 -1.39 2.98 11.61
CA ASP A 104 -2.27 1.91 12.11
C ASP A 104 -1.76 1.30 13.41
N ALA A 105 -0.47 0.92 13.45
CA ALA A 105 0.12 0.33 14.65
C ALA A 105 0.15 1.29 15.85
N ALA A 106 0.44 2.57 15.61
CA ALA A 106 0.43 3.60 16.65
C ALA A 106 -1.00 3.89 17.16
N HIS A 107 -2.00 3.74 16.30
CA HIS A 107 -3.42 3.87 16.66
C HIS A 107 -3.90 2.65 17.46
N ARG A 108 -3.52 1.43 17.03
CA ARG A 108 -3.81 0.18 17.75
C ARG A 108 -3.25 0.19 19.17
N ALA A 109 -2.00 0.62 19.33
CA ALA A 109 -1.41 0.79 20.65
C ALA A 109 -0.35 1.90 20.65
N ARG A 110 -0.64 3.00 21.34
CA ARG A 110 0.20 4.18 21.36
C ARG A 110 1.41 3.99 22.28
N THR A 111 2.61 4.02 21.72
CA THR A 111 3.88 4.06 22.48
C THR A 111 4.77 5.19 21.95
N PRO A 112 5.71 5.74 22.75
CA PRO A 112 6.68 6.73 22.28
C PRO A 112 7.43 6.27 21.02
N GLU A 113 7.87 5.00 20.98
CA GLU A 113 8.65 4.45 19.88
C GLU A 113 7.85 4.38 18.56
N ARG A 114 6.54 4.12 18.65
CA ARG A 114 5.66 4.10 17.48
C ARG A 114 5.39 5.51 16.96
N ILE A 115 5.17 6.48 17.85
CA ILE A 115 5.01 7.90 17.48
C ILE A 115 6.29 8.45 16.84
N GLU A 116 7.45 8.17 17.45
CA GLU A 116 8.75 8.55 16.89
C GLU A 116 8.98 7.92 15.51
N ARG A 117 8.54 6.67 15.29
CA ARG A 117 8.64 6.00 14.00
C ARG A 117 7.81 6.70 12.92
N VAL A 118 6.57 7.08 13.23
CA VAL A 118 5.71 7.86 12.30
C VAL A 118 6.41 9.16 11.90
N VAL A 119 6.93 9.92 12.87
CA VAL A 119 7.65 11.17 12.61
C VAL A 119 8.93 10.94 11.79
N ALA A 120 9.71 9.91 12.14
CA ALA A 120 10.97 9.61 11.46
C ALA A 120 10.76 9.14 10.01
N LEU A 121 9.70 8.38 9.75
CA LEU A 121 9.32 7.97 8.39
C LEU A 121 8.90 9.18 7.55
N ALA A 122 8.01 10.03 8.05
CA ALA A 122 7.58 11.24 7.35
C ALA A 122 8.76 12.17 7.02
N ARG A 123 9.67 12.39 7.98
CA ARG A 123 10.90 13.17 7.74
C ARG A 123 11.82 12.51 6.73
N GLY A 124 11.98 11.19 6.80
CA GLY A 124 12.77 10.42 5.84
C GLY A 124 12.25 10.58 4.41
N ILE A 125 10.93 10.55 4.22
CA ILE A 125 10.28 10.75 2.92
C ILE A 125 10.58 12.15 2.39
N ARG A 126 10.29 13.21 3.16
CA ARG A 126 10.55 14.61 2.75
C ARG A 126 12.00 14.82 2.33
N VAL A 127 12.94 14.35 3.16
CA VAL A 127 14.37 14.58 2.95
C VAL A 127 14.89 13.78 1.76
N ARG A 128 14.47 12.53 1.61
CA ARG A 128 14.93 11.68 0.49
C ARG A 128 14.35 12.10 -0.85
N ASN A 129 13.17 12.69 -0.87
CA ASN A 129 12.51 13.14 -2.11
C ASN A 129 13.20 14.35 -2.76
N LEU A 130 14.04 15.09 -2.02
CA LEU A 130 14.80 16.30 -2.45
C LEU A 130 13.94 17.50 -2.85
N THR A 131 12.79 17.30 -3.52
CA THR A 131 11.80 18.33 -3.87
C THR A 131 10.84 18.66 -2.70
N GLY A 132 11.13 18.16 -1.50
CA GLY A 132 10.24 18.30 -0.34
C GLY A 132 9.13 17.26 -0.37
N TRP A 133 7.88 17.68 -0.18
CA TRP A 133 6.75 16.77 -0.11
C TRP A 133 6.22 16.36 -1.48
N THR A 134 6.30 17.25 -2.47
CA THR A 134 5.63 17.08 -3.76
C THR A 134 6.49 16.32 -4.78
N ASN A 135 5.83 15.75 -5.78
CA ASN A 135 6.40 14.93 -6.85
C ASN A 135 5.57 15.18 -8.14
N ARG A 136 6.04 14.67 -9.28
CA ARG A 136 5.32 14.72 -10.56
C ARG A 136 4.08 13.81 -10.62
N TYR A 137 3.97 12.84 -9.71
CA TYR A 137 2.93 11.81 -9.73
C TYR A 137 1.83 12.14 -8.71
N TYR A 138 0.60 12.30 -9.19
CA TYR A 138 -0.54 12.68 -8.34
C TYR A 138 -1.00 11.53 -7.45
N ASP A 139 -0.84 10.27 -7.89
CA ASP A 139 -1.09 9.09 -7.07
C ASP A 139 -0.11 9.02 -5.89
N ASP A 140 1.19 9.17 -6.13
CA ASP A 140 2.22 9.22 -5.08
C ASP A 140 1.88 10.28 -4.01
N MET A 141 1.59 11.51 -4.44
CA MET A 141 1.24 12.62 -3.54
C MET A 141 -0.05 12.33 -2.77
N SER A 142 -1.05 11.73 -3.42
CA SER A 142 -2.30 11.34 -2.78
C SER A 142 -2.10 10.30 -1.67
N TRP A 143 -1.24 9.30 -1.90
CA TRP A 143 -0.93 8.31 -0.86
C TRP A 143 -0.24 8.94 0.34
N LEU A 144 0.68 9.87 0.13
CA LEU A 144 1.36 10.52 1.24
C LEU A 144 0.43 11.44 2.03
N VAL A 145 -0.37 12.28 1.37
CA VAL A 145 -1.28 13.19 2.09
C VAL A 145 -2.31 12.41 2.91
N LEU A 146 -2.79 11.25 2.41
CA LEU A 146 -3.67 10.38 3.17
C LEU A 146 -3.00 9.84 4.44
N ALA A 147 -1.75 9.38 4.35
CA ALA A 147 -1.02 8.88 5.53
C ALA A 147 -0.75 9.99 6.56
N LEU A 148 -0.41 11.20 6.10
CA LEU A 148 -0.12 12.35 6.97
C LEU A 148 -1.40 12.92 7.61
N GLU A 149 -2.50 13.01 6.86
CA GLU A 149 -3.83 13.37 7.39
C GLU A 149 -4.25 12.41 8.50
N ARG A 150 -4.07 11.11 8.28
CA ARG A 150 -4.37 10.08 9.28
C ARG A 150 -3.49 10.19 10.51
N ALA A 151 -2.21 10.55 10.37
CA ALA A 151 -1.32 10.76 11.50
C ALA A 151 -1.81 11.89 12.41
N ASP A 152 -2.35 12.98 11.85
CA ASP A 152 -2.98 14.03 12.66
C ASP A 152 -4.31 13.55 13.24
N ARG A 153 -5.23 13.07 12.41
CA ARG A 153 -6.58 12.70 12.85
C ARG A 153 -6.62 11.60 13.91
N LEU A 154 -5.76 10.58 13.79
CA LEU A 154 -5.76 9.43 14.70
C LEU A 154 -4.78 9.56 15.86
N LEU A 155 -3.69 10.33 15.69
CA LEU A 155 -2.58 10.36 16.66
C LEU A 155 -2.25 11.76 17.19
N GLY A 156 -2.82 12.82 16.62
CA GLY A 156 -2.46 14.22 16.90
C GLY A 156 -1.05 14.60 16.42
N VAL A 157 -0.46 13.82 15.51
CA VAL A 157 0.88 14.07 14.97
C VAL A 157 0.74 14.90 13.69
N ARG A 158 0.93 16.22 13.83
CA ARG A 158 0.64 17.20 12.78
C ARG A 158 1.77 17.38 11.77
N PHE A 159 1.39 17.42 10.50
CA PHE A 159 2.24 17.77 9.36
C PHE A 159 1.55 18.83 8.47
N SER A 160 1.06 19.92 9.07
CA SER A 160 0.19 20.89 8.39
C SER A 160 0.79 21.43 7.08
N GLU A 161 2.06 21.88 7.09
CA GLU A 161 2.77 22.32 5.88
C GLU A 161 2.71 21.26 4.75
N ALA A 162 2.93 19.99 5.09
CA ALA A 162 2.91 18.91 4.12
C ALA A 162 1.51 18.65 3.56
N VAL A 163 0.49 18.68 4.42
CA VAL A 163 -0.90 18.47 4.04
C VAL A 163 -1.41 19.63 3.17
N ASP A 164 -1.02 20.85 3.50
CA ASP A 164 -1.34 22.05 2.73
C ASP A 164 -0.67 22.01 1.35
N ASP A 165 0.63 21.73 1.27
CA ASP A 165 1.39 21.63 0.01
C ASP A 165 0.81 20.56 -0.90
N LEU A 166 0.65 19.33 -0.38
CA LEU A 166 0.13 18.21 -1.16
C LEU A 166 -1.34 18.45 -1.56
N GLY A 167 -2.16 18.96 -0.64
CA GLY A 167 -3.56 19.26 -0.90
C GLY A 167 -3.74 20.32 -1.99
N ALA A 168 -2.92 21.38 -1.95
CA ALA A 168 -2.90 22.41 -2.98
C ALA A 168 -2.51 21.85 -4.35
N ASP A 169 -1.48 21.00 -4.43
CA ASP A 169 -1.06 20.36 -5.68
C ASP A 169 -2.14 19.43 -6.24
N LEU A 170 -2.83 18.64 -5.40
CA LEU A 170 -3.93 17.79 -5.85
C LEU A 170 -5.11 18.59 -6.41
N VAL A 171 -5.45 19.72 -5.78
CA VAL A 171 -6.51 20.61 -6.28
C VAL A 171 -6.06 21.34 -7.55
N GLY A 172 -4.80 21.79 -7.61
CA GLY A 172 -4.22 22.46 -8.77
C GLY A 172 -4.03 21.55 -9.98
N GLY A 173 -3.84 20.24 -9.75
CA GLY A 173 -3.72 19.23 -10.80
C GLY A 173 -5.02 18.79 -11.44
N TRP A 174 -6.15 19.26 -10.95
CA TRP A 174 -7.44 18.98 -11.55
C TRP A 174 -7.56 19.58 -12.96
N ASN A 175 -7.85 18.75 -13.96
CA ASN A 175 -8.16 19.22 -15.30
C ASN A 175 -9.67 19.51 -15.42
N PRO A 176 -10.10 20.78 -15.60
CA PRO A 176 -11.52 21.12 -15.70
C PRO A 176 -12.20 20.65 -16.99
N GLU A 177 -11.45 20.44 -18.08
CA GLU A 177 -12.01 19.97 -19.35
C GLU A 177 -12.33 18.46 -19.29
N ILE A 178 -11.49 17.69 -18.59
CA ILE A 178 -11.67 16.25 -18.42
C ILE A 178 -12.51 15.93 -17.18
N GLY A 179 -12.45 16.78 -16.15
CA GLY A 179 -13.13 16.55 -14.88
C GLY A 179 -12.44 15.50 -14.02
N ALA A 180 -11.11 15.43 -14.05
CA ALA A 180 -10.33 14.50 -13.24
C ALA A 180 -8.88 14.98 -13.02
N VAL A 181 -8.16 14.30 -12.13
CA VAL A 181 -6.71 14.47 -11.94
C VAL A 181 -5.98 13.42 -12.78
N PRO A 182 -5.00 13.82 -13.63
CA PRO A 182 -4.22 12.86 -14.42
C PRO A 182 -3.29 12.04 -13.52
N TRP A 183 -2.69 10.99 -14.05
CA TRP A 183 -1.74 10.16 -13.30
C TRP A 183 -0.47 10.94 -12.90
N ARG A 184 0.02 11.77 -13.82
CA ARG A 184 1.24 12.58 -13.67
C ARG A 184 0.99 13.98 -14.23
N ILE A 185 1.77 14.96 -13.78
CA ILE A 185 1.80 16.30 -14.36
C ILE A 185 2.03 16.19 -15.88
N ASP A 186 1.22 16.92 -16.64
CA ASP A 186 1.22 16.97 -18.11
C ASP A 186 1.01 15.61 -18.80
N ASP A 187 0.23 14.72 -18.17
CA ASP A 187 -0.12 13.40 -18.72
C ASP A 187 -1.56 13.35 -19.26
N GLU A 188 -1.78 12.55 -20.29
CA GLU A 188 -3.11 12.29 -20.86
C GLU A 188 -3.76 11.04 -20.24
N TYR A 189 -3.04 10.30 -19.41
CA TYR A 189 -3.58 9.13 -18.72
C TYR A 189 -4.23 9.50 -17.38
N TYR A 190 -5.52 9.21 -17.25
CA TYR A 190 -6.32 9.41 -16.04
C TYR A 190 -6.54 8.06 -15.37
N SER A 191 -5.76 7.77 -14.34
CA SER A 191 -5.77 6.49 -13.64
C SER A 191 -6.63 6.52 -12.37
N THR A 192 -7.22 5.38 -12.04
CA THR A 192 -7.88 5.14 -10.76
C THR A 192 -6.90 5.31 -9.59
N SER A 193 -5.60 5.05 -9.78
CA SER A 193 -4.56 5.30 -8.77
C SER A 193 -4.40 6.77 -8.39
N ALA A 194 -4.65 7.69 -9.32
CA ALA A 194 -4.63 9.12 -9.02
C ALA A 194 -6.01 9.60 -8.53
N ILE A 195 -7.07 9.25 -9.29
CA ILE A 195 -8.43 9.75 -9.05
C ILE A 195 -8.99 9.33 -7.69
N GLY A 196 -8.91 8.04 -7.36
CA GLY A 196 -9.50 7.51 -6.14
C GLY A 196 -8.88 8.11 -4.87
N PRO A 197 -7.56 7.97 -4.67
CA PRO A 197 -6.86 8.56 -3.53
C PRO A 197 -6.97 10.08 -3.44
N ALA A 198 -6.89 10.80 -4.58
CA ALA A 198 -7.10 12.26 -4.59
C ALA A 198 -8.52 12.61 -4.12
N GLY A 199 -9.53 11.87 -4.57
CA GLY A 199 -10.91 12.05 -4.13
C GLY A 199 -11.09 11.80 -2.64
N ILE A 200 -10.47 10.75 -2.09
CA ILE A 200 -10.49 10.45 -0.65
C ILE A 200 -9.83 11.60 0.12
N ALA A 201 -8.67 12.07 -0.34
CA ALA A 201 -7.96 13.19 0.27
C ALA A 201 -8.82 14.46 0.24
N MET A 202 -9.40 14.82 -0.91
CA MET A 202 -10.29 15.96 -1.06
C MET A 202 -11.52 15.86 -0.14
N ALA A 203 -12.13 14.68 -0.02
CA ALA A 203 -13.25 14.47 0.90
C ALA A 203 -12.83 14.69 2.35
N ARG A 204 -11.66 14.16 2.75
CA ARG A 204 -11.10 14.29 4.10
C ARG A 204 -10.72 15.73 4.45
N LEU A 205 -10.19 16.47 3.48
CA LEU A 205 -9.79 17.88 3.60
C LEU A 205 -10.95 18.86 3.38
N GLY A 206 -12.18 18.37 3.17
CA GLY A 206 -13.39 19.19 3.10
C GLY A 206 -13.77 19.71 1.71
N ASN A 207 -13.01 19.37 0.66
CA ASN A 207 -13.37 19.68 -0.72
C ASN A 207 -14.35 18.63 -1.30
N LEU A 208 -15.55 18.60 -0.73
CA LEU A 208 -16.59 17.62 -1.07
C LEU A 208 -17.09 17.75 -2.52
N SER A 209 -17.03 18.95 -3.11
CA SER A 209 -17.44 19.14 -4.51
C SER A 209 -16.51 18.36 -5.44
N ARG A 210 -15.19 18.59 -5.35
CA ARG A 210 -14.22 17.90 -6.20
C ARG A 210 -14.20 16.40 -5.93
N ALA A 211 -14.35 15.99 -4.67
CA ALA A 211 -14.45 14.56 -4.34
C ALA A 211 -15.66 13.87 -5.00
N ARG A 212 -16.83 14.53 -5.05
CA ARG A 212 -18.00 14.01 -5.78
C ARG A 212 -17.74 13.88 -7.27
N GLU A 213 -17.11 14.90 -7.87
CA GLU A 213 -16.80 14.88 -9.30
C GLU A 213 -15.82 13.74 -9.66
N LEU A 214 -14.79 13.51 -8.84
CA LEU A 214 -13.88 12.36 -9.00
C LEU A 214 -14.63 11.02 -8.84
N ALA A 215 -15.54 10.92 -7.87
CA ALA A 215 -16.34 9.71 -7.68
C ALA A 215 -17.23 9.44 -8.90
N ASP A 216 -17.91 10.46 -9.41
CA ASP A 216 -18.74 10.33 -10.62
C ASP A 216 -17.90 10.03 -11.86
N PHE A 217 -16.66 10.53 -11.96
CA PHE A 217 -15.75 10.16 -13.03
C PHE A 217 -15.43 8.64 -13.00
N LEU A 218 -15.09 8.09 -11.83
CA LEU A 218 -14.87 6.64 -11.70
C LEU A 218 -16.09 5.83 -12.14
N GLU A 219 -17.29 6.25 -11.69
CA GLU A 219 -18.53 5.53 -11.98
C GLU A 219 -18.98 5.62 -13.45
N THR A 220 -18.74 6.75 -14.11
CA THR A 220 -19.25 7.00 -15.47
C THR A 220 -18.25 6.68 -16.57
N ARG A 221 -16.95 6.79 -16.27
CA ARG A 221 -15.87 6.59 -17.26
C ARG A 221 -15.13 5.28 -17.10
N LEU A 222 -14.98 4.78 -15.87
CA LEU A 222 -14.11 3.64 -15.58
C LEU A 222 -14.84 2.41 -15.05
N ARG A 223 -16.12 2.51 -14.70
CA ARG A 223 -16.90 1.35 -14.28
C ARG A 223 -17.24 0.44 -15.46
N ASP A 224 -16.95 -0.83 -15.28
CA ASP A 224 -17.36 -1.88 -16.18
C ASP A 224 -18.84 -2.23 -15.97
N ASN A 225 -19.63 -2.20 -17.04
CA ASN A 225 -21.06 -2.49 -16.95
C ASN A 225 -21.35 -3.98 -16.73
N ASP A 226 -20.45 -4.88 -17.14
CA ASP A 226 -20.66 -6.32 -17.06
C ASP A 226 -20.31 -6.87 -15.68
N THR A 227 -19.21 -6.40 -15.09
CA THR A 227 -18.71 -6.88 -13.79
C THR A 227 -19.03 -5.94 -12.63
N GLY A 228 -19.29 -4.66 -12.91
CA GLY A 228 -19.42 -3.64 -11.89
C GLY A 228 -18.10 -3.17 -11.27
N LEU A 229 -16.96 -3.73 -11.72
CA LEU A 229 -15.62 -3.36 -11.26
C LEU A 229 -15.14 -2.06 -11.91
N ILE A 230 -14.14 -1.42 -11.31
CA ILE A 230 -13.48 -0.21 -11.80
C ILE A 230 -12.20 -0.57 -12.55
N PHE A 231 -12.06 -0.05 -13.76
CA PHE A 231 -10.88 -0.21 -14.62
C PHE A 231 -9.70 0.66 -14.16
N ASP A 232 -8.49 0.34 -14.63
CA ASP A 232 -7.26 1.02 -14.20
C ASP A 232 -7.22 2.49 -14.63
N GLY A 233 -7.71 2.83 -15.82
CA GLY A 233 -7.70 4.21 -16.27
C GLY A 233 -8.14 4.40 -17.72
N ILE A 234 -8.03 5.63 -18.19
CA ILE A 234 -8.44 6.07 -19.52
C ILE A 234 -7.49 7.13 -20.05
N HIS A 235 -7.18 7.10 -21.35
CA HIS A 235 -6.45 8.18 -22.00
C HIS A 235 -7.44 9.24 -22.48
N GLU A 236 -7.27 10.48 -22.03
CA GLU A 236 -8.05 11.63 -22.47
C GLU A 236 -7.15 12.82 -22.86
N PRO A 237 -7.45 13.49 -23.99
CA PRO A 237 -8.56 13.21 -24.89
C PRO A 237 -8.32 11.95 -25.74
N GLY A 238 -9.36 11.12 -25.92
CA GLY A 238 -9.30 9.97 -26.85
C GLY A 238 -10.08 8.73 -26.41
N GLY A 239 -10.57 8.70 -25.17
CA GLY A 239 -11.48 7.66 -24.67
C GLY A 239 -10.92 6.23 -24.61
N ARG A 240 -9.60 6.04 -24.73
CA ARG A 240 -9.01 4.69 -24.73
C ARG A 240 -8.84 4.17 -23.31
N VAL A 241 -9.77 3.31 -22.90
CA VAL A 241 -9.81 2.68 -21.56
C VAL A 241 -8.80 1.54 -21.44
N ASP A 242 -7.99 1.56 -20.38
CA ASP A 242 -7.26 0.38 -19.90
C ASP A 242 -8.21 -0.47 -19.06
N ARG A 243 -8.70 -1.57 -19.63
CA ARG A 243 -9.71 -2.43 -19.00
C ARG A 243 -9.15 -3.40 -17.96
N THR A 244 -7.91 -3.20 -17.50
CA THR A 244 -7.34 -4.01 -16.43
C THR A 244 -8.09 -3.73 -15.12
N ALA A 245 -8.54 -4.79 -14.45
CA ALA A 245 -9.20 -4.69 -13.15
C ALA A 245 -8.23 -5.10 -12.04
N LEU A 246 -7.81 -4.15 -11.21
CA LEU A 246 -6.84 -4.35 -10.13
C LEU A 246 -7.52 -4.16 -8.77
N THR A 247 -7.10 -4.91 -7.75
CA THR A 247 -7.75 -4.88 -6.42
C THR A 247 -7.70 -3.50 -5.78
N TYR A 248 -6.58 -2.77 -5.93
CA TYR A 248 -6.44 -1.43 -5.36
C TYR A 248 -7.44 -0.43 -5.98
N CYS A 249 -7.75 -0.55 -7.29
CA CYS A 249 -8.73 0.30 -7.96
C CYS A 249 -10.09 0.19 -7.29
N GLN A 250 -10.47 -1.04 -6.92
CA GLN A 250 -11.73 -1.29 -6.22
C GLN A 250 -11.67 -0.72 -4.81
N GLY A 251 -10.54 -0.91 -4.12
CA GLY A 251 -10.32 -0.37 -2.78
C GLY A 251 -10.52 1.14 -2.73
N VAL A 252 -9.83 1.91 -3.58
CA VAL A 252 -9.92 3.37 -3.56
C VAL A 252 -11.28 3.89 -3.99
N ALA A 253 -11.97 3.21 -4.91
CA ALA A 253 -13.34 3.56 -5.27
C ALA A 253 -14.32 3.29 -4.12
N ILE A 254 -14.20 2.15 -3.42
CA ILE A 254 -14.96 1.85 -2.19
C ILE A 254 -14.68 2.91 -1.11
N GLY A 255 -13.41 3.25 -0.90
CA GLY A 255 -13.00 4.26 0.08
C GLY A 255 -13.58 5.63 -0.23
N LEU A 256 -13.53 6.07 -1.48
CA LEU A 256 -14.10 7.35 -1.90
C LEU A 256 -15.63 7.41 -1.71
N GLN A 257 -16.34 6.37 -2.15
CA GLN A 257 -17.79 6.29 -1.92
C GLN A 257 -18.12 6.23 -0.41
N THR A 258 -17.28 5.59 0.40
CA THR A 258 -17.45 5.54 1.86
C THR A 258 -17.27 6.90 2.52
N GLU A 259 -16.22 7.64 2.18
CA GLU A 259 -15.98 9.00 2.67
C GLU A 259 -17.13 9.94 2.29
N LEU A 260 -17.59 9.88 1.04
CA LEU A 260 -18.72 10.71 0.59
C LEU A 260 -20.00 10.32 1.31
N ALA A 261 -20.31 9.03 1.45
CA ALA A 261 -21.50 8.58 2.16
C ALA A 261 -21.57 9.10 3.60
N ILE A 262 -20.45 9.09 4.33
CA ILE A 262 -20.38 9.55 5.71
C ILE A 262 -20.44 11.08 5.81
N ARG A 263 -19.78 11.80 4.89
CA ARG A 263 -19.67 13.27 4.98
C ARG A 263 -20.88 14.01 4.41
N THR A 264 -21.59 13.41 3.45
CA THR A 264 -22.73 14.04 2.78
C THR A 264 -24.08 13.49 3.24
N GLY A 265 -24.10 12.26 3.77
CA GLY A 265 -25.34 11.56 4.11
C GLY A 265 -26.14 11.06 2.89
N GLU A 266 -25.63 11.22 1.67
CA GLU A 266 -26.34 10.86 0.46
C GLU A 266 -26.35 9.33 0.26
N SER A 267 -27.56 8.75 0.22
CA SER A 267 -27.74 7.29 0.11
C SER A 267 -27.18 6.68 -1.18
N ALA A 268 -26.95 7.48 -2.23
CA ALA A 268 -26.38 7.02 -3.49
C ALA A 268 -24.96 6.48 -3.32
N HIS A 269 -24.11 7.17 -2.56
CA HIS A 269 -22.73 6.74 -2.30
C HIS A 269 -22.68 5.43 -1.51
N ARG A 270 -23.53 5.27 -0.50
CA ARG A 270 -23.67 4.01 0.24
C ARG A 270 -24.08 2.85 -0.67
N ARG A 271 -25.02 3.07 -1.60
CA ARG A 271 -25.43 2.03 -2.57
C ARG A 271 -24.30 1.67 -3.54
N ARG A 272 -23.55 2.66 -4.05
CA ARG A 272 -22.40 2.44 -4.94
C ARG A 272 -21.30 1.65 -4.23
N ALA A 273 -20.94 2.03 -3.00
CA ALA A 273 -19.98 1.29 -2.17
C ALA A 273 -20.40 -0.18 -1.98
N ALA A 274 -21.64 -0.43 -1.54
CA ALA A 274 -22.14 -1.79 -1.31
C ALA A 274 -22.18 -2.63 -2.60
N ALA A 275 -22.58 -2.05 -3.73
CA ALA A 275 -22.58 -2.72 -5.02
C ALA A 275 -21.17 -3.12 -5.46
N LEU A 276 -20.17 -2.24 -5.24
CA LEU A 276 -18.79 -2.52 -5.58
C LEU A 276 -18.16 -3.57 -4.63
N VAL A 277 -18.49 -3.53 -3.33
CA VAL A 277 -18.09 -4.58 -2.37
C VAL A 277 -18.63 -5.95 -2.82
N ALA A 278 -19.89 -6.01 -3.24
CA ALA A 278 -20.49 -7.25 -3.75
C ALA A 278 -19.77 -7.75 -5.02
N ALA A 279 -19.45 -6.86 -5.96
CA ALA A 279 -18.70 -7.20 -7.16
C ALA A 279 -17.28 -7.70 -6.84
N VAL A 280 -16.60 -7.08 -5.87
CA VAL A 280 -15.30 -7.57 -5.36
C VAL A 280 -15.44 -8.97 -4.79
N GLY A 281 -16.46 -9.22 -3.96
CA GLY A 281 -16.74 -10.54 -3.39
C GLY A 281 -16.91 -11.62 -4.48
N ASP A 282 -17.67 -11.33 -5.52
CA ASP A 282 -17.95 -12.26 -6.63
C ASP A 282 -16.76 -12.48 -7.57
N ARG A 283 -16.03 -11.41 -7.91
CA ARG A 283 -15.05 -11.42 -9.02
C ARG A 283 -13.59 -11.36 -8.61
N MET A 284 -13.31 -10.90 -7.40
CA MET A 284 -11.95 -10.67 -6.90
C MET A 284 -11.64 -11.41 -5.60
N THR A 285 -12.47 -12.40 -5.23
CA THR A 285 -12.17 -13.31 -4.13
C THR A 285 -12.28 -14.78 -4.55
N ASP A 286 -11.59 -15.64 -3.82
CA ASP A 286 -11.73 -17.09 -3.90
C ASP A 286 -11.96 -17.61 -2.48
N ARG A 287 -13.18 -18.16 -2.26
CA ARG A 287 -13.68 -18.53 -0.93
C ARG A 287 -13.57 -17.37 0.09
N GLY A 288 -13.84 -16.15 -0.36
CA GLY A 288 -13.80 -14.93 0.45
C GLY A 288 -12.39 -14.36 0.69
N VAL A 289 -11.33 -15.00 0.18
CA VAL A 289 -9.96 -14.48 0.27
C VAL A 289 -9.65 -13.64 -0.96
N ILE A 290 -9.12 -12.43 -0.77
CA ILE A 290 -8.72 -11.53 -1.86
C ILE A 290 -7.80 -12.25 -2.85
N ALA A 291 -8.08 -12.07 -4.14
CA ALA A 291 -7.32 -12.67 -5.23
C ALA A 291 -5.85 -12.23 -5.22
N ALA A 292 -4.97 -13.17 -5.57
CA ALA A 292 -3.54 -12.97 -5.54
C ALA A 292 -3.07 -11.83 -6.46
N ALA A 293 -2.03 -11.13 -6.01
CA ALA A 293 -1.26 -10.21 -6.83
C ALA A 293 -0.03 -10.91 -7.43
N SER A 294 0.70 -10.18 -8.27
CA SER A 294 2.10 -10.49 -8.58
C SER A 294 3.03 -9.87 -7.51
N GLY A 295 4.36 -9.95 -7.70
CA GLY A 295 5.34 -9.25 -6.86
C GLY A 295 5.31 -7.75 -7.10
N ASP A 296 6.40 -7.03 -6.82
CA ASP A 296 6.56 -5.61 -7.17
C ASP A 296 5.46 -4.68 -6.62
N ASP A 297 5.12 -3.64 -7.37
CA ASP A 297 4.06 -2.68 -7.07
C ASP A 297 2.72 -3.39 -6.79
N SER A 298 2.42 -4.46 -7.53
CA SER A 298 1.15 -5.17 -7.35
C SER A 298 1.01 -5.84 -5.97
N GLY A 299 2.14 -6.08 -5.28
CA GLY A 299 2.16 -6.61 -3.93
C GLY A 299 1.37 -5.76 -2.93
N LEU A 300 1.26 -4.44 -3.12
CA LEU A 300 0.52 -3.51 -2.24
C LEU A 300 -1.00 -3.51 -2.51
N PHE A 301 -1.44 -4.00 -3.67
CA PHE A 301 -2.82 -3.79 -4.12
C PHE A 301 -3.85 -4.54 -3.27
N MET A 302 -3.48 -5.71 -2.74
CA MET A 302 -4.37 -6.49 -1.88
C MET A 302 -4.59 -5.81 -0.53
N GLY A 303 -3.53 -5.24 0.05
CA GLY A 303 -3.60 -4.48 1.31
C GLY A 303 -4.48 -3.25 1.18
N ILE A 304 -4.31 -2.48 0.09
CA ILE A 304 -5.12 -1.28 -0.18
C ILE A 304 -6.61 -1.64 -0.26
N LEU A 305 -6.95 -2.74 -0.94
CA LEU A 305 -8.33 -3.24 -0.96
C LEU A 305 -8.81 -3.60 0.45
N ALA A 306 -8.02 -4.36 1.22
CA ALA A 306 -8.38 -4.77 2.58
C ALA A 306 -8.63 -3.56 3.51
N ARG A 307 -7.82 -2.50 3.41
CA ARG A 307 -8.02 -1.26 4.18
C ARG A 307 -9.40 -0.66 3.90
N TYR A 308 -9.74 -0.44 2.64
CA TYR A 308 -10.99 0.24 2.32
C TYR A 308 -12.23 -0.64 2.47
N LEU A 309 -12.08 -1.97 2.37
CA LEU A 309 -13.12 -2.91 2.83
C LEU A 309 -13.37 -2.77 4.33
N ALA A 310 -12.33 -2.69 5.16
CA ALA A 310 -12.49 -2.47 6.59
C ALA A 310 -13.11 -1.11 6.89
N GLU A 311 -12.72 -0.04 6.18
CA GLU A 311 -13.37 1.28 6.32
C GLU A 311 -14.87 1.21 5.97
N ALA A 312 -15.25 0.55 4.87
CA ALA A 312 -16.66 0.36 4.50
C ALA A 312 -17.43 -0.49 5.53
N ALA A 313 -16.83 -1.55 6.06
CA ALA A 313 -17.43 -2.37 7.11
C ALA A 313 -17.66 -1.58 8.41
N LEU A 314 -16.68 -0.78 8.84
CA LEU A 314 -16.77 0.03 10.06
C LEU A 314 -17.77 1.18 9.91
N ALA A 315 -17.67 1.93 8.82
CA ALA A 315 -18.44 3.16 8.62
C ALA A 315 -19.86 2.90 8.10
N LEU A 316 -20.01 1.92 7.20
CA LEU A 316 -21.28 1.61 6.55
C LEU A 316 -21.93 0.34 7.13
N GLY A 317 -21.25 -0.45 7.95
CA GLY A 317 -21.81 -1.70 8.47
C GLY A 317 -21.90 -2.80 7.39
N ASP A 318 -21.06 -2.74 6.36
CA ASP A 318 -21.04 -3.74 5.29
C ASP A 318 -20.42 -5.06 5.78
N THR A 319 -21.28 -6.07 5.99
CA THR A 319 -20.87 -7.39 6.49
C THR A 319 -20.09 -8.20 5.46
N THR A 320 -20.32 -7.98 4.16
CA THR A 320 -19.58 -8.67 3.10
C THR A 320 -18.13 -8.20 3.11
N ALA A 321 -17.92 -6.89 3.25
CA ALA A 321 -16.58 -6.32 3.38
C ALA A 321 -15.84 -6.87 4.61
N ALA A 322 -16.51 -6.92 5.78
CA ALA A 322 -15.92 -7.48 6.99
C ALA A 322 -15.51 -8.97 6.80
N ASN A 323 -16.40 -9.77 6.23
CA ASN A 323 -16.15 -11.19 5.99
C ASN A 323 -14.94 -11.44 5.06
N ILE A 324 -14.78 -10.61 4.02
CA ILE A 324 -13.63 -10.71 3.10
C ILE A 324 -12.32 -10.40 3.84
N VAL A 325 -12.30 -9.35 4.68
CA VAL A 325 -11.13 -8.98 5.48
C VAL A 325 -10.77 -10.12 6.44
N HIS A 326 -11.72 -10.63 7.21
CA HIS A 326 -11.47 -11.73 8.16
C HIS A 326 -11.00 -13.02 7.46
N ALA A 327 -11.64 -13.40 6.35
CA ALA A 327 -11.23 -14.57 5.58
C ALA A 327 -9.81 -14.43 5.04
N SER A 328 -9.49 -13.24 4.50
CA SER A 328 -8.16 -12.93 3.99
C SER A 328 -7.11 -12.93 5.10
N ALA A 329 -7.39 -12.30 6.25
CA ALA A 329 -6.47 -12.23 7.38
C ALA A 329 -6.16 -13.61 7.97
N ARG A 330 -7.18 -14.46 8.13
CA ARG A 330 -6.99 -15.85 8.53
C ARG A 330 -6.14 -16.61 7.52
N ALA A 331 -6.42 -16.48 6.23
CA ALA A 331 -5.67 -17.17 5.18
C ALA A 331 -4.21 -16.71 5.12
N ALA A 332 -3.97 -15.40 5.13
CA ALA A 332 -2.63 -14.81 5.15
C ALA A 332 -1.83 -15.27 6.36
N TRP A 333 -2.47 -15.32 7.54
CA TRP A 333 -1.84 -15.82 8.75
C TRP A 333 -1.50 -17.31 8.64
N GLN A 334 -2.46 -18.15 8.24
CA GLN A 334 -2.25 -19.61 8.15
C GLN A 334 -1.21 -20.02 7.10
N HIS A 335 -1.08 -19.23 6.04
CA HIS A 335 -0.20 -19.54 4.91
C HIS A 335 1.12 -18.76 4.91
N ARG A 336 1.40 -17.94 5.94
CA ARG A 336 2.70 -17.27 6.10
C ARG A 336 3.84 -18.27 6.26
N ALA A 337 5.06 -17.84 5.96
CA ALA A 337 6.26 -18.51 6.47
C ALA A 337 6.71 -17.85 7.79
N GLU A 338 7.61 -18.51 8.51
CA GLU A 338 8.24 -17.95 9.72
C GLU A 338 9.76 -17.91 9.53
N VAL A 339 10.35 -16.71 9.72
CA VAL A 339 11.81 -16.52 9.74
C VAL A 339 12.18 -15.83 11.05
N ASP A 340 13.04 -16.48 11.83
CA ASP A 340 13.44 -16.04 13.17
C ASP A 340 12.24 -15.72 14.08
N GLY A 341 11.19 -16.54 14.02
CA GLY A 341 9.96 -16.40 14.82
C GLY A 341 8.99 -15.31 14.33
N LEU A 342 9.27 -14.64 13.22
CA LEU A 342 8.44 -13.55 12.69
C LEU A 342 7.78 -13.89 11.35
N PRO A 343 6.55 -13.43 11.09
CA PRO A 343 5.78 -13.77 9.90
C PRO A 343 6.42 -13.24 8.61
N LEU A 344 6.36 -14.01 7.53
CA LEU A 344 6.73 -13.61 6.18
C LEU A 344 5.57 -13.93 5.22
N PHE A 345 4.99 -12.89 4.61
CA PHE A 345 3.79 -13.02 3.78
C PHE A 345 4.14 -13.25 2.31
N GLY A 346 3.21 -13.90 1.61
CA GLY A 346 3.29 -14.16 0.17
C GLY A 346 2.37 -13.28 -0.67
N MET A 347 2.53 -13.40 -1.99
CA MET A 347 1.73 -12.67 -2.99
C MET A 347 0.32 -13.27 -3.19
N ASP A 348 0.10 -14.49 -2.71
CA ASP A 348 -1.15 -15.22 -2.72
C ASP A 348 -1.45 -15.74 -1.30
N TRP A 349 -2.36 -15.09 -0.58
CA TRP A 349 -2.73 -15.48 0.78
C TRP A 349 -3.44 -16.83 0.87
N ARG A 350 -3.82 -17.45 -0.26
CA ARG A 350 -4.50 -18.75 -0.31
C ARG A 350 -3.53 -19.92 -0.34
N ARG A 351 -2.23 -19.66 -0.50
CA ARG A 351 -1.20 -20.70 -0.70
C ARG A 351 -0.08 -20.55 0.32
N PRO A 352 0.43 -21.64 0.92
CA PRO A 352 1.59 -21.57 1.80
C PRO A 352 2.80 -20.89 1.15
N VAL A 353 3.46 -19.99 1.88
CA VAL A 353 4.78 -19.47 1.51
C VAL A 353 5.79 -20.57 1.72
N THR A 354 6.28 -21.14 0.61
CA THR A 354 7.31 -22.19 0.66
C THR A 354 8.67 -21.53 0.53
N VAL A 355 9.53 -21.76 1.52
CA VAL A 355 10.91 -21.28 1.47
C VAL A 355 11.84 -22.43 1.06
N PRO A 356 12.64 -22.28 -0.03
CA PRO A 356 13.63 -23.28 -0.41
C PRO A 356 14.65 -23.52 0.73
N ALA A 357 15.05 -24.77 0.96
CA ALA A 357 16.14 -25.10 1.91
C ALA A 357 17.49 -24.62 1.36
N PRO A 358 18.45 -24.19 2.20
CA PRO A 358 19.82 -24.00 1.74
C PRO A 358 20.63 -25.29 1.89
N PRO A 359 21.63 -25.50 1.02
CA PRO A 359 22.93 -25.95 1.50
C PRO A 359 23.95 -24.83 1.25
N GLY A 360 24.47 -24.26 2.32
CA GLY A 360 25.71 -23.45 2.33
C GLY A 360 25.59 -22.04 1.74
N THR A 361 25.96 -21.04 2.56
CA THR A 361 26.44 -19.71 2.16
C THR A 361 25.69 -19.05 0.99
N PHE A 362 24.63 -18.29 1.30
CA PHE A 362 23.97 -17.39 0.34
C PHE A 362 24.99 -16.38 -0.23
N PRO A 363 25.38 -16.43 -1.51
CA PRO A 363 26.03 -15.29 -2.12
C PRO A 363 24.93 -14.24 -2.34
N GLN A 364 25.13 -13.02 -1.85
CA GLN A 364 24.24 -11.86 -2.07
C GLN A 364 24.13 -11.43 -3.55
N LEU A 365 24.60 -12.24 -4.50
CA LEU A 365 24.64 -11.96 -5.92
C LEU A 365 23.96 -13.12 -6.64
N MET A 366 22.89 -12.80 -7.38
CA MET A 366 22.08 -13.68 -8.22
C MET A 366 20.84 -14.33 -7.57
N TYR A 367 19.87 -13.49 -7.20
CA TYR A 367 18.50 -13.75 -7.64
C TYR A 367 18.09 -12.55 -8.50
N SER A 368 18.23 -12.71 -9.80
CA SER A 368 17.58 -11.84 -10.78
C SER A 368 16.09 -11.81 -10.50
N SER A 369 15.44 -10.69 -10.80
CA SER A 369 14.00 -10.44 -10.73
C SER A 369 13.16 -11.32 -11.69
N ALA A 370 13.68 -12.49 -12.06
CA ALA A 370 12.98 -13.49 -12.85
C ALA A 370 12.02 -14.24 -11.93
N ALA A 371 10.76 -13.84 -11.98
CA ALA A 371 9.56 -14.58 -11.54
C ALA A 371 9.87 -15.82 -10.70
N SER A 372 9.98 -15.65 -9.38
CA SER A 372 9.92 -16.79 -8.48
C SER A 372 8.55 -17.44 -8.71
N SER A 373 8.55 -18.64 -9.28
CA SER A 373 7.37 -19.48 -9.50
C SER A 373 6.71 -19.96 -8.19
N GLY A 374 7.12 -19.39 -7.05
CA GLY A 374 6.63 -19.69 -5.72
C GLY A 374 6.04 -18.45 -5.05
N ASN A 375 5.18 -18.68 -4.06
CA ASN A 375 4.49 -17.63 -3.30
C ASN A 375 5.42 -16.77 -2.40
N LEU A 376 6.73 -17.05 -2.40
CA LEU A 376 7.72 -16.32 -1.62
C LEU A 376 8.04 -14.98 -2.29
N SER A 377 7.93 -13.89 -1.52
CA SER A 377 8.38 -12.56 -1.93
C SER A 377 9.28 -11.92 -0.88
N ARG A 378 10.25 -11.14 -1.36
CA ARG A 378 11.18 -10.33 -0.57
C ARG A 378 10.77 -8.86 -0.51
N ASP A 379 9.73 -8.51 -1.25
CA ASP A 379 9.38 -7.13 -1.55
C ASP A 379 8.65 -6.51 -0.37
N LEU A 380 9.03 -5.30 -0.01
CA LEU A 380 8.38 -4.50 1.03
C LEU A 380 6.88 -4.37 0.75
N SER A 381 6.48 -4.18 -0.51
CA SER A 381 5.07 -4.04 -0.91
C SER A 381 4.20 -5.22 -0.47
N VAL A 382 4.66 -6.45 -0.68
CA VAL A 382 3.95 -7.68 -0.27
C VAL A 382 3.84 -7.77 1.25
N GLN A 383 4.92 -7.41 1.95
CA GLN A 383 4.91 -7.44 3.42
C GLN A 383 4.01 -6.34 4.00
N LEU A 384 3.98 -5.15 3.40
CA LEU A 384 3.07 -4.07 3.77
C LEU A 384 1.61 -4.48 3.57
N SER A 385 1.27 -5.17 2.49
CA SER A 385 -0.10 -5.70 2.30
C SER A 385 -0.53 -6.65 3.41
N GLY A 386 0.35 -7.57 3.81
CA GLY A 386 0.08 -8.49 4.91
C GLY A 386 -0.09 -7.76 6.25
N TRP A 387 0.75 -6.76 6.53
CA TRP A 387 0.62 -5.94 7.75
C TRP A 387 -0.67 -5.11 7.73
N MET A 388 -0.96 -4.41 6.64
CA MET A 388 -2.17 -3.62 6.46
C MET A 388 -3.45 -4.44 6.64
N LEU A 389 -3.47 -5.66 6.10
CA LEU A 389 -4.57 -6.61 6.28
C LEU A 389 -4.79 -6.98 7.75
N LEU A 390 -3.73 -7.26 8.50
CA LEU A 390 -3.85 -7.67 9.90
C LEU A 390 -4.24 -6.50 10.82
N GLU A 391 -3.80 -5.28 10.52
CA GLU A 391 -4.30 -4.09 11.21
C GLU A 391 -5.79 -3.85 10.90
N ALA A 392 -6.22 -4.06 9.66
CA ALA A 392 -7.63 -3.96 9.26
C ALA A 392 -8.50 -5.01 9.96
N ASP A 393 -8.05 -6.26 10.04
CA ASP A 393 -8.72 -7.35 10.77
C ASP A 393 -8.86 -7.03 12.26
N TYR A 394 -7.78 -6.55 12.88
CA TYR A 394 -7.81 -6.09 14.27
C TYR A 394 -8.84 -4.98 14.49
N GLN A 395 -8.89 -3.97 13.62
CA GLN A 395 -9.84 -2.86 13.76
C GLN A 395 -11.29 -3.34 13.72
N LEU A 396 -11.62 -4.31 12.86
CA LEU A 396 -12.94 -4.91 12.80
C LEU A 396 -13.29 -5.68 14.07
N VAL A 397 -12.38 -6.57 14.53
CA VAL A 397 -12.62 -7.36 15.74
C VAL A 397 -12.73 -6.47 16.98
N ALA A 398 -11.89 -5.44 17.10
CA ALA A 398 -11.96 -4.47 18.20
C ALA A 398 -13.28 -3.66 18.19
N ALA A 399 -13.90 -3.49 17.03
CA ALA A 399 -15.22 -2.87 16.88
C ALA A 399 -16.41 -3.85 16.99
N GLY A 400 -16.14 -5.14 17.26
CA GLY A 400 -17.17 -6.18 17.35
C GLY A 400 -17.84 -6.52 16.01
N ARG A 401 -17.10 -6.40 14.91
CA ARG A 401 -17.56 -6.70 13.55
C ARG A 401 -17.07 -8.05 13.05
#